data_AF-A0A923XZD1-F1
#
_entry.id   AF-A0A923XZD1-F1
#
_cell.length_a   1.000
_cell.length_b   1.000
_cell.length_c   1.000
_cell.angle_alpha   90.00
_cell.angle_beta   90.00
_cell.angle_gamma   90.00
#
_symmetry.space_group_name_H-M   'P 1'
#
loop_
_entity.id
_entity.type
_entity.pdbx_description
1 polymer ?
#
loop_
_entity_poly.entity_id
_entity_poly.type
_entity_poly.pdbx_seq_one_letter_code
_entity_poly.pdbx_strand_id
1 'polypeptide(L)'
;MTVLRRILAVVTGFATVAVLSVGTDAVLHKTGIFPATTSAMTTGLFALAATYRAAFTVLGGVVATLVSDDRNYRPALILSGFGFLGGLAGVGAWFTAPDLGPLWYPVTIWISAIPCTLLGAWLVLRRRD
;
A
#
# COMPACT_ATOMS: atom_id res chain seq x y z
N MET A 1 11.06 19.01 13.26
CA MET A 1 9.65 18.53 13.23
C MET A 1 9.04 18.32 14.62
N THR A 2 7.82 18.81 14.86
CA THR A 2 6.99 18.43 16.03
C THR A 2 6.43 17.01 15.88
N VAL A 3 6.07 16.36 17.00
CA VAL A 3 5.51 14.99 16.99
C VAL A 3 4.22 14.92 16.18
N LEU A 4 3.32 15.90 16.36
CA LEU A 4 2.04 15.99 15.63
C LEU A 4 2.25 15.93 14.10
N ARG A 5 3.23 16.67 13.59
CA ARG A 5 3.44 16.76 12.15
C ARG A 5 4.07 15.49 11.55
N ARG A 6 4.86 14.74 12.34
CA ARG A 6 5.31 13.40 11.96
C ARG A 6 4.14 12.41 11.88
N ILE A 7 3.21 12.47 12.83
CA ILE A 7 2.00 11.66 12.81
C ILE A 7 1.18 11.99 11.56
N LEU A 8 0.95 13.28 11.28
CA LEU A 8 0.22 13.71 10.08
C LEU A 8 0.89 13.23 8.78
N ALA A 9 2.22 13.26 8.69
CA ALA A 9 2.96 12.74 7.55
C ALA A 9 2.68 11.23 7.33
N VAL A 10 2.74 10.42 8.38
CA VAL A 10 2.44 8.99 8.28
C VAL A 10 0.96 8.74 7.96
N VAL A 11 0.05 9.45 8.64
CA VAL A 11 -1.40 9.30 8.46
C VAL A 11 -1.84 9.68 7.06
N THR A 12 -1.33 10.78 6.50
CA THR A 12 -1.67 11.21 5.13
C THR A 12 -1.15 10.24 4.07
N GLY A 13 0.06 9.72 4.25
CA GLY A 13 0.60 8.65 3.40
C GLY A 13 -0.24 7.38 3.46
N PHE A 14 -0.58 6.92 4.68
CA PHE A 14 -1.45 5.75 4.88
C PHE A 14 -2.84 5.95 4.26
N ALA A 15 -3.47 7.10 4.52
CA ALA A 15 -4.78 7.46 3.97
C ALA A 15 -4.75 7.48 2.44
N THR A 16 -3.66 7.95 1.83
CA THR A 16 -3.47 7.91 0.36
C THR A 16 -3.55 6.48 -0.16
N VAL A 17 -2.79 5.55 0.44
CA VAL A 17 -2.80 4.13 0.02
C VAL A 17 -4.19 3.51 0.21
N ALA A 18 -4.80 3.73 1.39
CA ALA A 18 -6.07 3.14 1.75
C ALA A 18 -7.22 3.63 0.85
N VAL A 19 -7.35 4.95 0.69
CA VAL A 19 -8.43 5.56 -0.10
C VAL A 19 -8.30 5.17 -1.57
N LEU A 20 -7.10 5.23 -2.15
CA LEU A 20 -6.91 4.84 -3.55
C LEU A 20 -7.19 3.35 -3.77
N SER A 21 -6.73 2.49 -2.86
CA SER A 21 -6.95 1.04 -2.98
C SER A 21 -8.43 0.69 -2.87
N VAL A 22 -9.10 1.15 -1.81
CA VAL A 22 -10.54 0.88 -1.57
C VAL A 22 -11.39 1.51 -2.68
N GLY A 23 -11.08 2.74 -3.09
CA GLY A 23 -11.78 3.41 -4.19
C GLY A 23 -11.64 2.66 -5.51
N THR A 24 -10.43 2.19 -5.83
CA THR A 24 -10.19 1.40 -7.05
C THR A 24 -10.92 0.06 -7.01
N ASP A 25 -10.86 -0.67 -5.89
CA ASP A 25 -11.61 -1.92 -5.71
C ASP A 25 -13.11 -1.70 -5.91
N ALA A 26 -13.67 -0.65 -5.30
CA ALA A 26 -15.09 -0.31 -5.43
C ALA A 26 -15.48 0.00 -6.88
N VAL A 27 -14.63 0.71 -7.62
CA VAL A 27 -14.85 0.98 -9.05
C VAL A 27 -14.79 -0.32 -9.85
N LEU A 28 -13.78 -1.17 -9.63
CA LEU A 28 -13.60 -2.42 -10.36
C LEU A 28 -14.73 -3.43 -10.11
N HIS A 29 -15.27 -3.48 -8.89
CA HIS A 29 -16.48 -4.25 -8.59
C HIS A 29 -17.72 -3.67 -9.28
N LYS A 30 -17.89 -2.35 -9.27
CA LYS A 30 -19.03 -1.69 -9.93
C LYS A 30 -19.02 -1.84 -11.44
N THR A 31 -17.85 -1.88 -12.06
CA THR A 31 -17.70 -2.09 -13.51
C THR A 31 -17.72 -3.56 -13.92
N GLY A 32 -17.79 -4.49 -12.95
CA GLY A 32 -17.81 -5.93 -13.20
C GLY A 32 -16.46 -6.54 -13.60
N ILE A 33 -15.36 -5.76 -13.54
CA ILE A 33 -14.01 -6.29 -13.76
C ILE A 33 -13.62 -7.21 -12.61
N PHE A 34 -13.88 -6.78 -11.38
CA PHE A 34 -13.84 -7.67 -10.23
C PHE A 34 -15.20 -8.32 -10.05
N PRO A 35 -15.26 -9.64 -9.83
CA PRO A 35 -16.50 -10.35 -9.58
C PRO A 35 -17.15 -9.85 -8.29
N ALA A 36 -18.44 -10.14 -8.08
CA ALA A 36 -19.08 -9.83 -6.81
C ALA A 36 -18.30 -10.48 -5.65
N THR A 37 -18.31 -9.86 -4.47
CA THR A 37 -17.48 -10.22 -3.30
C THR A 37 -17.62 -11.68 -2.84
N THR A 38 -18.68 -12.37 -3.28
CA THR A 38 -18.96 -13.79 -3.01
C THR A 38 -18.22 -14.76 -3.92
N SER A 39 -17.53 -14.29 -4.97
CA SER A 39 -16.87 -15.13 -5.96
C SER A 39 -15.36 -14.88 -5.96
N ALA A 40 -14.58 -15.97 -6.00
CA ALA A 40 -13.13 -15.89 -6.03
C ALA A 40 -12.63 -15.15 -7.28
N MET A 41 -11.68 -14.23 -7.07
CA MET A 41 -11.00 -13.55 -8.17
C MET A 41 -10.02 -14.48 -8.88
N THR A 42 -9.89 -14.34 -10.20
CA THR A 42 -8.87 -15.08 -10.94
C THR A 42 -7.47 -14.56 -10.60
N THR A 43 -6.44 -15.38 -10.81
CA THR A 43 -5.03 -15.00 -10.59
C THR A 43 -4.65 -13.71 -11.32
N GLY A 44 -5.16 -13.48 -12.53
CA GLY A 44 -4.90 -12.25 -13.30
C GLY A 44 -5.47 -11.00 -12.64
N LEU A 45 -6.64 -11.09 -12.01
CA LEU A 45 -7.24 -9.97 -11.28
C LEU A 45 -6.48 -9.68 -9.98
N PHE A 46 -5.95 -10.69 -9.30
CA PHE A 46 -5.01 -10.50 -8.19
C PHE A 46 -3.70 -9.83 -8.63
N ALA A 47 -3.21 -10.13 -9.84
CA ALA A 47 -2.02 -9.47 -10.38
C ALA A 47 -2.29 -7.99 -10.64
N LEU A 48 -3.43 -7.66 -11.26
CA LEU A 48 -3.89 -6.29 -11.41
C LEU A 48 -3.99 -5.59 -10.05
N ALA A 49 -4.59 -6.27 -9.06
CA ALA A 49 -4.71 -5.80 -7.68
C ALA A 49 -3.35 -5.47 -7.03
N ALA A 50 -2.36 -6.33 -7.22
CA ALA A 50 -1.01 -6.11 -6.71
C ALA A 50 -0.32 -4.95 -7.42
N THR A 51 -0.51 -4.78 -8.74
CA THR A 51 0.10 -3.72 -9.53
C THR A 51 -0.33 -2.33 -9.07
N TYR A 52 -1.63 -2.05 -9.00
CA TYR A 52 -2.05 -0.71 -8.58
C TYR A 52 -1.77 -0.47 -7.10
N ARG A 53 -1.83 -1.49 -6.23
CA ARG A 53 -1.44 -1.35 -4.82
C ARG A 53 0.03 -1.00 -4.65
N ALA A 54 0.92 -1.59 -5.45
CA ALA A 54 2.33 -1.22 -5.46
C ALA A 54 2.50 0.25 -5.88
N ALA A 55 1.81 0.69 -6.94
CA ALA A 55 1.82 2.09 -7.38
C ALA A 55 1.29 3.06 -6.30
N PHE A 56 0.17 2.71 -5.65
CA PHE A 56 -0.40 3.52 -4.57
C PHE A 56 0.49 3.54 -3.33
N THR A 57 1.20 2.45 -3.04
CA THR A 57 2.19 2.40 -1.95
C THR A 57 3.37 3.34 -2.21
N VAL A 58 3.84 3.41 -3.46
CA VAL A 58 4.83 4.41 -3.89
C VAL A 58 4.28 5.82 -3.68
N LEU A 59 3.05 6.09 -4.11
CA LEU A 59 2.40 7.40 -3.89
C LEU A 59 2.23 7.74 -2.41
N GLY A 60 1.88 6.76 -1.56
CA GLY A 60 1.81 6.93 -0.11
C GLY A 60 3.16 7.35 0.48
N GLY A 61 4.25 6.74 0.02
CA GLY A 61 5.61 7.15 0.36
C GLY A 61 5.94 8.58 -0.08
N VAL A 62 5.56 8.96 -1.32
CA VAL A 62 5.69 10.34 -1.83
C VAL A 62 4.96 11.32 -0.93
N VAL A 63 3.68 11.07 -0.64
CA VAL A 63 2.84 11.97 0.17
C VAL A 63 3.39 12.09 1.59
N ALA A 64 3.75 10.98 2.23
CA ALA A 64 4.31 10.99 3.59
C ALA A 64 5.60 11.82 3.66
N THR A 65 6.49 11.71 2.67
CA THR A 65 7.72 12.50 2.62
C THR A 65 7.45 13.96 2.32
N LEU A 66 6.50 14.29 1.42
CA LEU A 66 6.15 15.66 1.07
C LEU A 66 5.54 16.45 2.23
N VAL A 67 4.70 15.80 3.04
CA VAL A 67 4.06 16.40 4.22
C VAL A 67 5.05 16.61 5.37
N SER A 68 6.19 15.92 5.34
CA SER A 68 7.25 16.09 6.34
C SER A 68 8.10 17.34 6.08
N ASP A 69 8.28 18.19 7.09
CA ASP A 69 9.05 19.45 6.99
C ASP A 69 10.48 19.24 6.55
N ASP A 70 11.13 18.29 7.23
CA ASP A 70 12.54 18.04 7.05
C ASP A 70 12.79 17.23 5.77
N ARG A 71 11.73 16.83 5.04
CA ARG A 71 11.73 15.87 3.93
C ARG A 71 12.80 14.80 4.13
N ASN A 72 12.53 13.90 5.05
CA ASN A 72 13.44 12.80 5.36
C ASN A 72 12.72 11.45 5.19
N TYR A 73 13.48 10.36 5.25
CA TYR A 73 12.95 9.01 5.09
C TYR A 73 12.10 8.52 6.28
N ARG A 74 12.07 9.22 7.43
CA ARG A 74 11.47 8.68 8.67
C ARG A 74 9.97 8.38 8.56
N PRO A 75 9.11 9.29 8.03
CA PRO A 75 7.69 8.99 7.87
C PRO A 75 7.45 7.81 6.92
N ALA A 76 8.24 7.71 5.85
CA ALA A 76 8.16 6.61 4.90
C ALA A 76 8.59 5.27 5.52
N LEU A 77 9.64 5.26 6.35
CA LEU A 77 10.06 4.08 7.11
C LEU A 77 8.97 3.62 8.08
N ILE A 78 8.37 4.53 8.84
CA ILE A 78 7.27 4.21 9.77
C ILE A 78 6.06 3.67 8.98
N LEU A 79 5.68 4.35 7.89
CA LEU A 79 4.59 3.92 7.02
C LEU A 79 4.84 2.52 6.43
N SER A 80 6.07 2.24 6.00
CA SER A 80 6.44 0.93 5.46
C SER A 80 6.31 -0.18 6.49
N GLY A 81 6.55 0.12 7.78
CA GLY A 81 6.31 -0.80 8.88
C GLY A 81 4.84 -1.21 9.00
N PHE A 82 3.91 -0.25 8.87
CA PHE A 82 2.48 -0.57 8.84
C PHE A 82 2.09 -1.43 7.65
N GLY A 83 2.61 -1.10 6.45
CA GLY A 83 2.37 -1.89 5.25
C GLY A 83 2.92 -3.32 5.38
N PHE A 84 4.12 -3.47 5.94
CA PHE A 84 4.76 -4.76 6.17
C PHE A 84 3.97 -5.62 7.15
N LEU A 85 3.58 -5.05 8.30
CA LEU A 85 2.76 -5.76 9.29
C LEU A 85 1.38 -6.13 8.73
N GLY A 86 0.76 -5.25 7.93
CA GLY A 86 -0.50 -5.54 7.26
C GLY A 86 -0.38 -6.67 6.24
N GLY A 87 0.69 -6.68 5.43
CA GLY A 87 0.97 -7.76 4.49
C GLY A 87 1.24 -9.09 5.20
N LEU A 88 2.03 -9.07 6.29
CA LEU A 88 2.29 -10.25 7.12
C LEU A 88 1.00 -10.80 7.74
N ALA A 89 0.12 -9.92 8.25
CA ALA A 89 -1.20 -10.31 8.73
C ALA A 89 -2.05 -10.94 7.62
N GLY A 90 -1.98 -10.42 6.39
CA GLY A 90 -2.62 -11.03 5.22
C GLY A 90 -2.09 -12.43 4.89
N VAL A 91 -0.78 -12.66 5.01
CA VAL A 91 -0.18 -14.00 4.87
C VAL A 91 -0.69 -14.93 5.97
N GLY A 92 -0.76 -14.46 7.21
CA GLY A 92 -1.34 -15.21 8.33
C GLY A 92 -2.81 -15.58 8.10
N ALA A 93 -3.62 -14.63 7.64
CA ALA A 93 -5.05 -14.83 7.33
C ALA A 93 -5.27 -15.82 6.18
N TRP A 94 -4.31 -15.95 5.25
CA TRP A 94 -4.41 -16.94 4.19
C TRP A 94 -4.47 -18.38 4.72
N PHE A 95 -3.76 -18.68 5.81
CA PHE A 95 -3.78 -20.02 6.42
C PHE A 95 -5.13 -20.40 7.02
N THR A 96 -6.00 -19.43 7.32
CA THR A 96 -7.35 -19.69 7.84
C THR A 96 -8.42 -19.65 6.75
N ALA A 97 -8.12 -19.09 5.57
CA ALA A 97 -9.05 -18.93 4.46
C ALA A 97 -8.35 -19.00 3.09
N PRO A 98 -7.78 -20.16 2.71
CA PRO A 98 -6.99 -20.30 1.48
C PRO A 98 -7.83 -20.16 0.21
N ASP A 99 -9.15 -20.41 0.27
CA ASP A 99 -10.07 -20.32 -0.87
C ASP A 99 -10.32 -18.88 -1.34
N LEU A 100 -9.91 -17.88 -0.55
CA LEU A 100 -10.11 -16.46 -0.89
C LEU A 100 -9.14 -15.95 -1.95
N GLY A 101 -8.07 -16.69 -2.27
CA GLY A 101 -7.11 -16.29 -3.29
C GLY A 101 -5.75 -16.96 -3.14
N PRO A 102 -4.82 -16.70 -4.06
CA PRO A 102 -3.53 -17.36 -4.07
C PRO A 102 -2.56 -16.76 -3.03
N LEU A 103 -1.78 -17.61 -2.35
CA LEU A 103 -0.81 -17.21 -1.32
C LEU A 103 0.21 -16.15 -1.79
N TRP A 104 0.60 -16.17 -3.06
CA TRP A 104 1.59 -15.23 -3.59
C TRP A 104 1.12 -13.78 -3.50
N TYR A 105 -0.20 -13.53 -3.49
CA TYR A 105 -0.78 -12.20 -3.47
C TYR A 105 -0.47 -11.45 -2.15
N PRO A 106 -0.87 -11.95 -0.96
CA PRO A 106 -0.50 -11.31 0.30
C PRO A 106 1.02 -11.29 0.53
N VAL A 107 1.76 -12.30 0.06
CA VAL A 107 3.24 -12.31 0.13
C VAL A 107 3.84 -11.16 -0.69
N THR A 108 3.29 -10.87 -1.86
CA THR A 108 3.73 -9.74 -2.70
C THR A 108 3.48 -8.41 -1.98
N ILE A 109 2.32 -8.24 -1.35
CA ILE A 109 2.01 -7.04 -0.54
C ILE A 109 3.02 -6.91 0.62
N TRP A 110 3.28 -8.00 1.33
CA TRP A 110 4.21 -8.03 2.46
C TRP A 110 5.63 -7.60 2.06
N ILE A 111 6.18 -8.21 1.01
CA ILE A 111 7.56 -7.95 0.57
C ILE A 111 7.66 -6.59 -0.12
N SER A 112 6.65 -6.16 -0.88
CA SER A 112 6.68 -4.89 -1.62
C SER A 112 6.47 -3.65 -0.76
N ALA A 113 5.89 -3.78 0.45
CA ALA A 113 5.58 -2.67 1.33
C ALA A 113 6.79 -1.75 1.59
N ILE A 114 7.94 -2.34 1.91
CA ILE A 114 9.18 -1.59 2.18
C ILE A 114 9.75 -0.93 0.91
N PRO A 115 10.13 -1.68 -0.15
CA PRO A 115 10.74 -1.09 -1.33
C PRO A 115 9.84 -0.08 -2.04
N CYS A 116 8.53 -0.32 -2.13
CA CYS A 116 7.61 0.63 -2.77
C CYS A 116 7.48 1.92 -1.97
N THR A 117 7.32 1.85 -0.65
CA THR A 117 7.19 3.06 0.18
C THR A 117 8.48 3.88 0.15
N LEU A 118 9.64 3.21 0.23
CA LEU A 118 10.95 3.88 0.16
C LEU A 118 11.27 4.45 -1.22
N LEU A 119 10.85 3.79 -2.29
CA LEU A 119 10.95 4.34 -3.65
C LEU A 119 10.21 5.67 -3.76
N GLY A 120 9.01 5.76 -3.17
CA GLY A 120 8.25 7.00 -3.11
C GLY A 120 8.99 8.13 -2.39
N ALA A 121 9.56 7.84 -1.22
CA ALA A 121 10.39 8.79 -0.50
C ALA A 121 11.61 9.23 -1.31
N TRP A 122 12.33 8.27 -1.89
CA TRP A 122 13.52 8.51 -2.71
C TRP A 122 13.23 9.45 -3.89
N LEU A 123 12.09 9.28 -4.58
CA LEU A 123 11.68 10.16 -5.68
C LEU A 123 11.53 11.63 -5.25
N VAL A 124 11.07 11.87 -4.03
CA VAL A 124 10.92 13.24 -3.48
C VAL A 124 12.26 13.83 -3.10
N LEU A 125 13.15 13.01 -2.54
CA LEU A 125 14.44 13.46 -2.01
C LEU A 125 15.47 13.68 -3.12
N ARG A 126 15.49 12.82 -4.14
CA ARG A 126 16.38 12.98 -5.31
C ARG A 126 16.13 14.27 -6.08
N ARG A 127 14.91 14.82 -6.08
CA ARG A 127 14.59 16.08 -6.77
C ARG A 127 15.15 17.32 -6.08
N ARG A 128 15.82 17.17 -4.92
CA ARG A 128 16.42 18.26 -4.17
C ARG A 128 17.93 18.40 -4.36
N ASP A 129 18.57 17.39 -4.94
CA ASP A 129 20.00 17.37 -5.28
C ASP A 129 20.19 17.81 -6.75
#